data_AF-A0A4P5VP23-F1
#
_entry.id   AF-A0A4P5VP23-F1
#
_cell.length_a   1.000
_cell.length_b   1.000
_cell.length_c   1.000
_cell.angle_alpha   90.00
_cell.angle_beta   90.00
_cell.angle_gamma   90.00
#
_symmetry.space_group_name_H-M   'P 1'
#
loop_
_entity.id
_entity.type
_entity.pdbx_description
1 polymer ?
#
loop_
_entity_poly.entity_id
_entity_poly.type
_entity_poly.pdbx_seq_one_letter_code
_entity_poly.pdbx_strand_id
1 'polypeptide(L)'
;MDQLAFTIGANATPQAFDPINSDRSYGSDSQAMQPGPGGMWRVFLSHTSELRHYPEPGKSYLERVERAVSAAGHGIVDMADFAAQDSRPAAVCVEEVGRCDVYVGIYGLRYGSPVRDRPELSYTELEFEAASDRGIPRLVFLLDSRSQELAMPAEALVDREYGLRQDAFLQRVSDCGLTVQRFRNPDHLATLVERSLRKLAERSGGNSGGGASPSGSSSGAPVSARAVPELLPYLPNRHQQEQAMGDALQRLLAGDRAQPLVVILHGEEDQRVELFRDRFFQHSTAALLGQPLLIRDFQLPWPSELVPGEPFAEQFLGKICHHLLSDSRAKDRLQALLRDTPGPVVLWSSLYTDDWGRQGAQLFEQVCRFWQEHEAVAGHRLIHWITINYLKPPAYRLRLAALRWLLPGYWRYRASRRRRRRLNDRIRNALKAMHQVPAAGSRLVVLPELQSVRRSDAETWVRSQPVREFLRDQGLRRLEDAVRSYYRRAAAEGLEHIPMEQLGAFLQTELEQVVKP
;
A
#
# COMPACT_ATOMS: atom_id res chain seq x y z
N MET A 1 41.19 59.49 3.84
CA MET A 1 40.80 59.91 5.21
C MET A 1 39.72 60.96 5.04
N ASP A 2 38.59 60.74 5.70
CA ASP A 2 37.41 61.60 5.84
C ASP A 2 36.67 62.19 4.62
N GLN A 3 35.34 62.01 4.71
CA GLN A 3 34.22 62.82 4.26
C GLN A 3 34.20 63.40 2.83
N LEU A 4 33.12 63.11 2.11
CA LEU A 4 32.35 64.14 1.40
C LEU A 4 30.88 63.74 1.31
N ALA A 5 30.03 64.72 1.64
CA ALA A 5 28.60 64.66 1.75
C ALA A 5 27.90 64.69 0.38
N PHE A 6 26.65 64.24 0.33
CA PHE A 6 25.63 64.98 -0.42
C PHE A 6 24.25 64.85 0.23
N THR A 7 23.65 66.01 0.45
CA THR A 7 22.38 66.24 1.13
C THR A 7 21.26 66.39 0.10
N ILE A 8 20.17 65.64 0.32
CA ILE A 8 18.73 65.92 0.22
C ILE A 8 18.25 67.01 -0.76
N GLY A 9 17.27 66.62 -1.60
CA GLY A 9 16.22 67.49 -2.11
C GLY A 9 14.87 66.74 -2.09
N ALA A 10 14.01 67.08 -1.14
CA ALA A 10 12.64 66.60 -1.01
C ALA A 10 11.69 67.28 -2.02
N ASN A 11 10.62 66.60 -2.44
CA ASN A 11 9.28 67.17 -2.53
C ASN A 11 8.19 66.14 -2.85
N ALA A 12 7.05 66.32 -2.15
CA ALA A 12 5.67 65.92 -2.47
C ALA A 12 5.15 64.49 -2.14
N THR A 13 4.66 64.39 -0.89
CA THR A 13 3.40 63.86 -0.30
C THR A 13 2.25 63.24 -1.17
N PRO A 14 1.24 62.55 -0.56
CA PRO A 14 0.94 61.14 -0.81
C PRO A 14 -0.48 60.87 -1.37
N GLN A 15 -0.74 59.66 -1.88
CA GLN A 15 -2.10 59.18 -2.12
C GLN A 15 -2.46 58.02 -1.19
N ALA A 16 -3.61 58.21 -0.54
CA ALA A 16 -4.19 57.38 0.49
C ALA A 16 -4.71 56.04 -0.06
N PHE A 17 -4.52 54.98 0.72
CA PHE A 17 -5.25 53.73 0.59
C PHE A 17 -6.45 53.78 1.55
N ASP A 18 -7.66 53.78 0.99
CA ASP A 18 -8.90 53.61 1.75
C ASP A 18 -9.16 52.11 2.05
N PRO A 19 -9.67 51.78 3.24
CA PRO A 19 -9.99 50.41 3.64
C PRO A 19 -11.42 50.04 3.23
N ILE A 20 -11.59 49.02 2.38
CA ILE A 20 -12.91 48.42 2.15
C ILE A 20 -13.13 47.26 3.12
N ASN A 21 -13.85 47.62 4.17
CA ASN A 21 -14.99 46.96 4.78
C ASN A 21 -15.14 45.42 4.64
N SER A 22 -15.13 44.80 5.81
CA SER A 22 -15.69 43.50 6.17
C SER A 22 -17.15 43.36 5.75
N ASP A 23 -17.45 42.35 4.92
CA ASP A 23 -18.52 41.37 5.16
C ASP A 23 -18.64 40.44 3.95
N ARG A 24 -18.31 39.17 4.14
CA ARG A 24 -18.91 38.03 3.43
C ARG A 24 -18.51 36.74 4.13
N SER A 25 -19.45 36.25 4.92
CA SER A 25 -19.51 34.89 5.44
C SER A 25 -19.21 33.86 4.35
N TYR A 26 -18.14 33.10 4.51
CA TYR A 26 -17.97 31.84 3.78
C TYR A 26 -18.88 30.80 4.41
N GLY A 27 -20.06 30.62 3.80
CA GLY A 27 -20.92 29.47 4.03
C GLY A 27 -20.19 28.19 3.63
N SER A 28 -20.17 27.25 4.56
CA SER A 28 -19.81 25.86 4.36
C SER A 28 -20.80 25.19 3.41
N ASP A 29 -20.38 24.92 2.18
CA ASP A 29 -21.00 23.90 1.33
C ASP A 29 -19.93 23.23 0.47
N SER A 30 -19.27 22.23 1.05
CA SER A 30 -18.46 21.26 0.30
C SER A 30 -19.38 20.17 -0.25
N GLN A 31 -20.21 20.53 -1.23
CA GLN A 31 -20.82 19.52 -2.09
C GLN A 31 -19.82 19.17 -3.19
N ALA A 32 -19.28 17.94 -3.14
CA ALA A 32 -18.59 17.34 -4.27
C ALA A 32 -19.54 17.33 -5.47
N MET A 33 -19.22 18.13 -6.49
CA MET A 33 -19.94 18.17 -7.76
C MET A 33 -19.84 16.78 -8.41
N GLN A 34 -20.93 16.02 -8.41
CA GLN A 34 -20.97 14.77 -9.17
C GLN A 34 -21.08 15.09 -10.67
N PRO A 35 -20.32 14.41 -11.55
CA PRO A 35 -20.48 14.58 -12.99
C PRO A 35 -21.85 14.05 -13.43
N GLY A 36 -22.58 14.87 -14.18
CA GLY A 36 -23.87 14.50 -14.76
C GLY A 36 -23.78 13.34 -15.77
N PRO A 37 -24.91 12.69 -16.09
CA PRO A 37 -24.92 11.52 -16.97
C PRO A 37 -24.60 11.96 -18.41
N GLY A 38 -23.40 11.62 -18.88
CA GLY A 38 -22.91 11.88 -20.25
C GLY A 38 -21.77 12.90 -20.38
N GLY A 39 -21.14 13.34 -19.29
CA GLY A 39 -20.06 14.34 -19.32
C GLY A 39 -18.70 13.84 -19.82
N MET A 40 -17.98 14.70 -20.54
CA MET A 40 -16.57 14.55 -20.93
C MET A 40 -15.68 14.51 -19.67
N TRP A 41 -15.08 13.35 -19.38
CA TRP A 41 -14.14 13.22 -18.25
C TRP A 41 -12.80 13.88 -18.51
N ARG A 42 -12.19 14.44 -17.46
CA ARG A 42 -10.77 14.77 -17.39
C ARG A 42 -9.99 13.52 -16.95
N VAL A 43 -9.18 13.00 -17.86
CA VAL A 43 -8.41 11.76 -17.67
C VAL A 43 -6.95 12.12 -17.45
N PHE A 44 -6.44 11.83 -16.26
CA PHE A 44 -5.02 11.99 -15.94
C PHE A 44 -4.21 10.83 -16.51
N LEU A 45 -3.20 11.10 -17.34
CA LEU A 45 -2.29 10.10 -17.87
C LEU A 45 -0.98 10.10 -17.08
N SER A 46 -0.81 9.11 -16.20
CA SER A 46 0.45 8.84 -15.53
C SER A 46 1.19 7.74 -16.26
N HIS A 47 2.43 8.00 -16.71
CA HIS A 47 3.15 7.03 -17.52
C HIS A 47 4.66 7.04 -17.27
N THR A 48 5.32 5.88 -17.46
CA THR A 48 6.79 5.84 -17.47
C THR A 48 7.34 6.46 -18.76
N SER A 49 8.50 7.10 -18.68
CA SER A 49 8.98 8.02 -19.71
C SER A 49 9.25 7.37 -21.06
N GLU A 50 9.68 6.11 -21.08
CA GLU A 50 9.97 5.34 -22.29
C GLU A 50 8.73 5.11 -23.17
N LEU A 51 7.54 5.05 -22.57
CA LEU A 51 6.30 4.78 -23.30
C LEU A 51 5.87 5.96 -24.19
N ARG A 52 6.35 7.17 -23.90
CA ARG A 52 6.17 8.34 -24.77
C ARG A 52 7.05 8.29 -26.01
N HIS A 53 8.20 7.64 -25.93
CA HIS A 53 9.25 7.72 -26.97
C HIS A 53 9.26 6.51 -27.91
N TYR A 54 8.83 5.33 -27.44
CA TYR A 54 8.87 4.10 -28.21
C TYR A 54 7.50 3.65 -28.71
N PRO A 55 7.43 2.90 -29.84
CA PRO A 55 8.54 2.48 -30.70
C PRO A 55 9.22 3.61 -31.49
N GLU A 56 8.45 4.56 -31.99
CA GLU A 56 8.93 5.74 -32.73
C GLU A 56 7.88 6.87 -32.62
N PRO A 57 8.27 8.15 -32.82
CA PRO A 57 7.33 9.27 -32.84
C PRO A 57 6.20 9.07 -33.86
N GLY A 58 4.98 9.48 -33.52
CA GLY A 58 3.76 9.26 -34.29
C GLY A 58 3.10 7.88 -34.10
N LYS A 59 3.80 6.93 -33.46
CA LYS A 59 3.32 5.57 -33.15
C LYS A 59 3.62 5.13 -31.72
N SER A 60 3.95 6.06 -30.81
CA SER A 60 4.35 5.69 -29.45
C SER A 60 3.19 5.10 -28.65
N TYR A 61 3.49 4.37 -27.56
CA TYR A 61 2.44 3.83 -26.68
C TYR A 61 1.51 4.92 -26.18
N LEU A 62 2.08 6.05 -25.77
CA LEU A 62 1.28 7.14 -25.21
C LEU A 62 0.45 7.86 -26.27
N GLU A 63 0.99 8.14 -27.45
CA GLU A 63 0.21 8.77 -28.53
C GLU A 63 -0.99 7.91 -28.95
N ARG A 64 -0.85 6.58 -28.89
CA ARG A 64 -1.99 5.66 -29.15
C ARG A 64 -3.04 5.73 -28.04
N VAL A 65 -2.63 5.93 -26.80
CA VAL A 65 -3.56 6.15 -25.67
C VAL A 65 -4.24 7.51 -25.76
N GLU A 66 -3.50 8.58 -26.04
CA GLU A 66 -4.06 9.93 -26.22
C GLU A 66 -5.13 9.94 -27.32
N ARG A 67 -4.87 9.26 -28.45
CA ARG A 67 -5.86 9.09 -29.52
C ARG A 67 -7.08 8.31 -29.06
N ALA A 68 -6.90 7.25 -28.28
CA ALA A 68 -8.01 6.43 -27.77
C ALA A 68 -8.88 7.20 -26.76
N VAL A 69 -8.27 7.96 -25.84
CA VAL A 69 -8.97 8.81 -24.88
C VAL A 69 -9.75 9.91 -25.59
N SER A 70 -9.12 10.58 -26.57
CA SER A 70 -9.78 11.62 -27.38
C SER A 70 -10.92 11.05 -28.21
N ALA A 71 -10.74 9.88 -28.83
CA ALA A 71 -11.79 9.19 -29.60
C ALA A 71 -12.97 8.76 -28.74
N ALA A 72 -12.75 8.51 -27.44
CA ALA A 72 -13.79 8.27 -26.45
C ALA A 72 -14.51 9.55 -25.98
N GLY A 73 -14.10 10.73 -26.46
CA GLY A 73 -14.73 12.02 -26.11
C GLY A 73 -14.33 12.54 -24.73
N HIS A 74 -13.13 12.22 -24.26
CA HIS A 74 -12.61 12.64 -22.95
C HIS A 74 -11.42 13.60 -23.11
N GLY A 75 -11.22 14.47 -22.11
CA GLY A 75 -10.09 15.40 -22.06
C GLY A 75 -8.87 14.74 -21.40
N ILE A 76 -7.67 15.07 -21.87
CA ILE A 76 -6.41 14.52 -21.37
C ILE A 76 -5.73 15.56 -20.46
N VAL A 77 -5.19 15.09 -19.34
CA VAL A 77 -4.30 15.85 -18.46
C VAL A 77 -2.99 15.07 -18.37
N ASP A 78 -1.89 15.71 -18.75
CA ASP A 78 -0.55 15.14 -18.74
C ASP A 78 0.44 16.16 -18.15
N MET A 79 1.37 15.68 -17.33
CA MET A 79 2.39 16.53 -16.71
C MET A 79 3.26 17.26 -17.75
N ALA A 80 3.43 16.72 -18.95
CA ALA A 80 4.17 17.37 -20.04
C ALA A 80 3.53 18.70 -20.49
N ASP A 81 2.23 18.89 -20.25
CA ASP A 81 1.47 20.06 -20.67
C ASP A 81 1.31 21.11 -19.55
N PHE A 82 1.90 20.88 -18.38
CA PHE A 82 1.79 21.82 -17.25
C PHE A 82 2.52 23.13 -17.53
N ALA A 83 1.81 24.24 -17.34
CA ALA A 83 2.38 25.58 -17.49
C ALA A 83 3.42 25.87 -16.41
N ALA A 84 4.36 26.78 -16.73
CA ALA A 84 5.30 27.29 -15.76
C ALA A 84 4.56 28.05 -14.65
N GLN A 85 4.88 27.74 -13.40
CA GLN A 85 4.24 28.34 -12.23
C GLN A 85 5.17 28.36 -11.03
N ASP A 86 4.96 29.31 -10.11
CA ASP A 86 5.74 29.50 -8.89
C ASP A 86 5.28 28.54 -7.78
N SER A 87 5.40 27.25 -8.05
CA SER A 87 5.00 26.17 -7.14
C SER A 87 5.86 24.93 -7.36
N ARG A 88 6.01 24.11 -6.31
CA ARG A 88 6.82 22.90 -6.38
C ARG A 88 6.17 21.88 -7.33
N PRO A 89 6.90 21.28 -8.28
CA PRO A 89 6.30 20.36 -9.27
C PRO A 89 5.53 19.19 -8.65
N ALA A 90 5.99 18.66 -7.52
CA ALA A 90 5.30 17.60 -6.79
C ALA A 90 3.91 18.03 -6.28
N ALA A 91 3.80 19.24 -5.74
CA ALA A 91 2.52 19.77 -5.23
C ALA A 91 1.53 19.99 -6.38
N VAL A 92 2.02 20.51 -7.51
CA VAL A 92 1.26 20.68 -8.75
C VAL A 92 0.72 19.35 -9.25
N CYS A 93 1.57 18.32 -9.33
CA CYS A 93 1.15 16.99 -9.80
C CYS A 93 0.03 16.42 -8.93
N VAL A 94 0.20 16.50 -7.61
CA VAL A 94 -0.82 16.05 -6.66
C VAL A 94 -2.12 16.84 -6.83
N GLU A 95 -2.06 18.15 -7.04
CA GLU A 95 -3.25 18.99 -7.26
C GLU A 95 -3.98 18.66 -8.55
N GLU A 96 -3.26 18.55 -9.67
CA GLU A 96 -3.85 18.25 -10.99
C GLU A 96 -4.45 16.84 -11.06
N VAL A 97 -3.79 15.83 -10.45
CA VAL A 97 -4.40 14.51 -10.26
C VAL A 97 -5.75 14.64 -9.54
N GLY A 98 -5.81 15.47 -8.50
CA GLY A 98 -7.03 15.69 -7.71
C GLY A 98 -8.17 16.41 -8.44
N ARG A 99 -7.89 17.03 -9.58
CA ARG A 99 -8.88 17.72 -10.43
C ARG A 99 -9.44 16.84 -11.56
N CYS A 100 -8.98 15.59 -11.66
CA CYS A 100 -9.37 14.66 -12.71
C CYS A 100 -10.47 13.70 -12.26
N ASP A 101 -11.28 13.26 -13.22
CA ASP A 101 -12.38 12.32 -12.98
C ASP A 101 -11.91 10.86 -13.04
N VAL A 102 -10.85 10.59 -13.82
CA VAL A 102 -10.28 9.25 -14.00
C VAL A 102 -8.77 9.34 -14.02
N TYR A 103 -8.12 8.42 -13.32
CA TYR A 103 -6.67 8.22 -13.38
C TYR A 103 -6.33 7.03 -14.27
N VAL A 104 -5.41 7.21 -15.21
CA VAL A 104 -4.87 6.14 -16.06
C VAL A 104 -3.38 5.99 -15.79
N GLY A 105 -3.00 4.88 -15.16
CA GLY A 105 -1.60 4.53 -14.89
C GLY A 105 -1.07 3.57 -15.95
N ILE A 106 0.00 3.95 -16.65
CA ILE A 106 0.60 3.19 -17.75
C ILE A 106 2.08 2.95 -17.43
N TYR A 107 2.40 1.78 -16.92
CA TYR A 107 3.72 1.54 -16.36
C TYR A 107 4.53 0.54 -17.17
N GLY A 108 5.67 1.00 -17.66
CA GLY A 108 6.71 0.23 -18.30
C GLY A 108 7.81 -0.18 -17.33
N LEU A 109 9.03 -0.30 -17.84
CA LEU A 109 10.18 -0.90 -17.15
C LEU A 109 11.13 0.13 -16.55
N ARG A 110 10.95 1.42 -16.84
CA ARG A 110 11.75 2.47 -16.21
C ARG A 110 11.01 3.11 -15.06
N TYR A 111 11.78 3.53 -14.06
CA TYR A 111 11.25 4.12 -12.85
C TYR A 111 10.72 5.54 -13.04
N GLY A 112 11.33 6.29 -13.97
CA GLY A 112 11.16 7.73 -14.07
C GLY A 112 12.05 8.48 -13.10
N SER A 113 11.84 9.79 -13.02
CA SER A 113 12.65 10.69 -12.18
C SER A 113 12.17 10.64 -10.73
N PRO A 114 13.08 10.51 -9.75
CA PRO A 114 12.76 10.74 -8.35
C PRO A 114 12.19 12.14 -8.12
N VAL A 115 11.24 12.27 -7.19
CA VAL A 115 10.72 13.56 -6.75
C VAL A 115 11.81 14.29 -5.97
N ARG A 116 12.10 15.55 -6.31
CA ARG A 116 13.24 16.29 -5.72
C ARG A 116 13.16 16.41 -4.19
N ASP A 117 11.96 16.67 -3.68
CA ASP A 117 11.72 16.85 -2.25
C ASP A 117 11.37 15.54 -1.52
N ARG A 118 11.15 14.46 -2.28
CA ARG A 118 10.83 13.09 -1.81
C ARG A 118 11.53 12.05 -2.70
N PRO A 119 12.88 12.00 -2.68
CA PRO A 119 13.66 11.21 -3.63
C PRO A 119 13.42 9.69 -3.50
N GLU A 120 12.74 9.24 -2.45
CA GLU A 120 12.23 7.90 -2.23
C GLU A 120 11.02 7.51 -3.11
N LEU A 121 10.34 8.48 -3.72
CA LEU A 121 9.25 8.26 -4.69
C LEU A 121 9.65 8.75 -6.09
N SER A 122 9.09 8.13 -7.13
CA SER A 122 9.02 8.74 -8.47
C SER A 122 7.77 9.60 -8.61
N TYR A 123 7.71 10.47 -9.62
CA TYR A 123 6.47 11.20 -9.92
C TYR A 123 5.29 10.27 -10.22
N THR A 124 5.51 9.15 -10.92
CA THR A 124 4.46 8.17 -11.21
C THR A 124 3.93 7.47 -9.94
N GLU A 125 4.81 7.23 -8.95
CA GLU A 125 4.40 6.76 -7.63
C GLU A 125 3.56 7.80 -6.89
N LEU A 126 4.04 9.04 -6.85
CA LEU A 126 3.36 10.15 -6.19
C LEU A 126 1.96 10.38 -6.78
N GLU A 127 1.84 10.34 -8.11
CA GLU A 127 0.57 10.49 -8.83
C GLU A 127 -0.39 9.33 -8.53
N PHE A 128 0.13 8.10 -8.48
CA PHE A 128 -0.67 6.92 -8.14
C PHE A 128 -1.21 7.01 -6.71
N GLU A 129 -0.37 7.38 -5.75
CA GLU A 129 -0.77 7.61 -4.36
C GLU A 129 -1.81 8.73 -4.26
N ALA A 130 -1.58 9.86 -4.92
CA ALA A 130 -2.50 11.00 -4.93
C ALA A 130 -3.89 10.66 -5.50
N ALA A 131 -3.97 9.80 -6.52
CA ALA A 131 -5.22 9.29 -7.05
C ALA A 131 -5.90 8.31 -6.08
N SER A 132 -5.11 7.50 -5.39
CA SER A 132 -5.58 6.54 -4.38
C SER A 132 -6.21 7.24 -3.19
N ASP A 133 -5.51 8.23 -2.63
CA ASP A 133 -5.93 8.98 -1.44
C ASP A 133 -7.22 9.77 -1.69
N ARG A 134 -7.45 10.19 -2.93
CA ARG A 134 -8.66 10.92 -3.34
C ARG A 134 -9.80 10.04 -3.82
N GLY A 135 -9.62 8.71 -3.84
CA GLY A 135 -10.64 7.78 -4.30
C GLY A 135 -11.00 7.92 -5.79
N ILE A 136 -10.09 8.48 -6.60
CA ILE A 136 -10.32 8.63 -8.04
C ILE A 136 -10.34 7.24 -8.69
N PRO A 137 -11.28 6.94 -9.59
CA PRO A 137 -11.25 5.71 -10.38
C PRO A 137 -9.90 5.53 -11.11
N ARG A 138 -9.17 4.46 -10.79
CA ARG A 138 -7.84 4.15 -11.35
C ARG A 138 -7.94 3.00 -12.36
N LEU A 139 -7.55 3.26 -13.60
CA LEU A 139 -7.38 2.27 -14.66
C LEU A 139 -5.88 2.04 -14.88
N VAL A 140 -5.39 0.83 -14.60
CA VAL A 140 -3.94 0.57 -14.56
C VAL A 140 -3.53 -0.48 -15.58
N PHE A 141 -2.49 -0.14 -16.35
CA PHE A 141 -1.95 -0.92 -17.45
C PHE A 141 -0.46 -1.15 -17.27
N LEU A 142 -0.04 -2.42 -17.31
CA LEU A 142 1.36 -2.82 -17.10
C LEU A 142 1.96 -3.41 -18.37
N LEU A 143 3.17 -2.99 -18.74
CA LEU A 143 3.86 -3.54 -19.91
C LEU A 143 4.21 -5.01 -19.70
N ASP A 144 3.89 -5.85 -20.68
CA ASP A 144 4.35 -7.23 -20.74
C ASP A 144 5.72 -7.35 -21.39
N SER A 145 6.76 -7.21 -20.58
CA SER A 145 8.17 -7.29 -21.01
C SER A 145 8.61 -8.63 -21.60
N ARG A 146 7.73 -9.65 -21.59
CA ARG A 146 8.01 -10.99 -22.12
C ARG A 146 7.30 -11.26 -23.43
N SER A 147 6.48 -10.33 -23.90
CA SER A 147 5.78 -10.49 -25.16
C SER A 147 6.75 -10.48 -26.33
N GLN A 148 6.51 -11.34 -27.31
CA GLN A 148 7.24 -11.32 -28.58
C GLN A 148 6.83 -10.14 -29.48
N GLU A 149 5.72 -9.48 -29.16
CA GLU A 149 5.19 -8.30 -29.88
C GLU A 149 5.66 -6.98 -29.27
N LEU A 150 6.65 -7.04 -28.36
CA LEU A 150 7.15 -5.86 -27.65
C LEU A 150 7.81 -4.88 -28.62
N ALA A 151 7.18 -3.72 -28.81
CA ALA A 151 7.64 -2.68 -29.71
C ALA A 151 8.63 -1.73 -29.02
N MET A 152 9.72 -2.26 -28.47
CA MET A 152 10.79 -1.49 -27.81
C MET A 152 12.16 -2.15 -28.00
N PRO A 153 13.24 -1.37 -28.16
CA PRO A 153 14.59 -1.91 -28.26
C PRO A 153 15.10 -2.41 -26.90
N ALA A 154 16.02 -3.38 -26.90
CA ALA A 154 16.50 -4.05 -25.69
C ALA A 154 17.12 -3.09 -24.66
N GLU A 155 17.74 -2.01 -25.12
CA GLU A 155 18.35 -0.97 -24.30
C GLU A 155 17.32 -0.21 -23.48
N ALA A 156 16.08 -0.08 -24.00
CA ALA A 156 14.98 0.57 -23.31
C ALA A 156 14.28 -0.34 -22.28
N LEU A 157 14.62 -1.63 -22.25
CA LEU A 157 14.04 -2.62 -21.33
C LEU A 157 14.77 -2.72 -19.99
N VAL A 158 15.90 -2.02 -19.83
CA VAL A 158 16.74 -2.12 -18.64
C VAL A 158 16.96 -0.75 -18.02
N ASP A 159 16.33 -0.51 -16.89
CA ASP A 159 16.67 0.61 -16.01
C ASP A 159 17.82 0.19 -15.07
N ARG A 160 19.03 0.67 -15.38
CA ARG A 160 20.24 0.32 -14.62
C ARG A 160 20.34 1.03 -13.28
N GLU A 161 19.67 2.17 -13.12
CA GLU A 161 19.81 3.05 -11.97
C GLU A 161 18.70 2.77 -10.95
N TYR A 162 17.46 2.65 -11.42
CA TYR A 162 16.28 2.54 -10.57
C TYR A 162 15.43 1.29 -10.84
N GLY A 163 15.90 0.34 -11.66
CA GLY A 163 15.12 -0.86 -12.02
C GLY A 163 14.57 -1.64 -10.83
N LEU A 164 15.32 -1.72 -9.71
CA LEU A 164 14.82 -2.37 -8.49
C LEU A 164 13.66 -1.61 -7.83
N ARG A 165 13.68 -0.27 -7.90
CA ARG A 165 12.59 0.57 -7.38
C ARG A 165 11.36 0.47 -8.27
N GLN A 166 11.57 0.39 -9.59
CA GLN A 166 10.49 0.15 -10.54
C GLN A 166 9.84 -1.21 -10.33
N ASP A 167 10.63 -2.27 -10.19
CA ASP A 167 10.10 -3.60 -9.87
C ASP A 167 9.28 -3.58 -8.57
N ALA A 168 9.75 -2.86 -7.54
CA ALA A 168 9.04 -2.71 -6.28
C ALA A 168 7.72 -1.94 -6.45
N PHE A 169 7.70 -0.86 -7.24
CA PHE A 169 6.50 -0.10 -7.53
C PHE A 169 5.47 -0.92 -8.31
N LEU A 170 5.88 -1.56 -9.40
CA LEU A 170 4.99 -2.42 -10.21
C LEU A 170 4.38 -3.56 -9.39
N GLN A 171 5.17 -4.11 -8.46
CA GLN A 171 4.69 -5.11 -7.51
C GLN A 171 3.65 -4.50 -6.57
N ARG A 172 3.90 -3.34 -5.93
CA ARG A 172 2.90 -2.65 -5.09
C ARG A 172 1.60 -2.36 -5.84
N VAL A 173 1.70 -1.89 -7.08
CA VAL A 173 0.55 -1.62 -7.95
C VAL A 173 -0.23 -2.90 -8.27
N SER A 174 0.46 -4.03 -8.49
CA SER A 174 -0.20 -5.32 -8.69
C SER A 174 -0.86 -5.84 -7.40
N ASP A 175 -0.29 -5.49 -6.25
CA ASP A 175 -0.69 -6.02 -4.94
C ASP A 175 -1.77 -5.17 -4.23
N CYS A 176 -2.05 -3.96 -4.72
CA CYS A 176 -2.97 -2.99 -4.11
C CYS A 176 -4.47 -3.25 -4.36
N GLY A 177 -4.83 -4.46 -4.82
CA GLY A 177 -6.23 -4.88 -5.03
C GLY A 177 -6.88 -4.34 -6.31
N LEU A 178 -6.15 -3.61 -7.16
CA LEU A 178 -6.65 -3.18 -8.47
C LEU A 178 -6.60 -4.30 -9.50
N THR A 179 -7.63 -4.40 -10.35
CA THR A 179 -7.55 -5.22 -11.57
C THR A 179 -6.67 -4.52 -12.60
N VAL A 180 -5.42 -4.95 -12.72
CA VAL A 180 -4.47 -4.45 -13.71
C VAL A 180 -4.60 -5.22 -15.04
N GLN A 181 -4.44 -4.54 -16.18
CA GLN A 181 -4.35 -5.21 -17.48
C GLN A 181 -2.94 -5.13 -18.05
N ARG A 182 -2.47 -6.22 -18.68
CA ARG A 182 -1.15 -6.25 -19.32
C ARG A 182 -1.25 -5.92 -20.80
N PHE A 183 -0.39 -5.03 -21.29
CA PHE A 183 -0.32 -4.66 -22.70
C PHE A 183 1.01 -5.09 -23.31
N ARG A 184 1.01 -5.30 -24.63
CA ARG A 184 2.16 -5.89 -25.34
C ARG A 184 2.74 -5.00 -26.43
N ASN A 185 1.92 -4.13 -27.00
CA ASN A 185 2.25 -3.20 -28.06
C ASN A 185 1.31 -1.97 -27.97
N PRO A 186 1.58 -0.87 -28.71
CA PRO A 186 0.79 0.36 -28.63
C PRO A 186 -0.70 0.18 -28.96
N ASP A 187 -1.02 -0.61 -30.00
CA ASP A 187 -2.40 -0.84 -30.44
C ASP A 187 -3.22 -1.64 -29.41
N HIS A 188 -2.59 -2.65 -28.80
CA HIS A 188 -3.21 -3.42 -27.73
C HIS A 188 -3.48 -2.52 -26.53
N LEU A 189 -2.53 -1.68 -26.13
CA LEU A 189 -2.72 -0.72 -25.04
C LEU A 189 -3.90 0.21 -25.31
N ALA A 190 -3.97 0.84 -26.49
CA ALA A 190 -5.08 1.72 -26.87
C ALA A 190 -6.44 1.02 -26.77
N THR A 191 -6.53 -0.21 -27.30
CA THR A 191 -7.76 -1.03 -27.22
C THR A 191 -8.17 -1.30 -25.77
N LEU A 192 -7.20 -1.60 -24.90
CA LEU A 192 -7.45 -1.86 -23.49
C LEU A 192 -7.92 -0.60 -22.76
N VAL A 193 -7.32 0.56 -23.04
CA VAL A 193 -7.71 1.85 -22.45
C VAL A 193 -9.12 2.23 -22.89
N GLU A 194 -9.41 2.26 -24.19
CA GLU A 194 -10.74 2.60 -24.73
C GLU A 194 -11.83 1.71 -24.12
N ARG A 195 -11.61 0.39 -24.12
CA ARG A 195 -12.56 -0.57 -23.54
C ARG A 195 -12.78 -0.32 -22.05
N SER A 196 -11.73 0.04 -21.31
CA SER A 196 -11.81 0.27 -19.87
C SER A 196 -12.55 1.57 -19.54
N LEU A 197 -12.31 2.63 -20.31
CA LEU A 197 -13.04 3.90 -20.19
C LEU A 197 -14.52 3.72 -20.52
N ARG A 198 -14.86 3.03 -21.62
CA ARG A 198 -16.25 2.71 -21.98
C ARG A 198 -16.97 1.93 -20.88
N LYS A 199 -16.34 0.88 -20.34
CA LYS A 199 -16.91 0.09 -19.23
C LYS A 199 -17.09 0.92 -17.96
N LEU A 200 -16.17 1.83 -17.68
CA LEU A 200 -16.29 2.74 -16.55
C LEU A 200 -17.50 3.67 -16.78
N ALA A 201 -17.69 4.17 -17.99
CA ALA A 201 -18.79 5.10 -18.32
C ALA A 201 -20.16 4.41 -18.22
N GLU A 202 -20.26 3.15 -18.66
CA GLU A 202 -21.46 2.32 -18.51
C GLU A 202 -21.84 2.14 -17.02
N ARG A 203 -20.85 1.94 -16.15
CA ARG A 203 -21.09 1.79 -14.70
C ARG A 203 -21.54 3.11 -14.06
N SER A 204 -21.01 4.24 -14.51
CA SER A 204 -21.38 5.55 -13.99
C SER A 204 -22.74 6.05 -14.53
N GLY A 205 -23.11 5.68 -15.77
CA GLY A 205 -24.38 6.06 -16.40
C GLY A 205 -25.59 5.20 -16.02
N GLY A 206 -25.39 3.98 -15.52
CA GLY A 206 -26.47 3.06 -15.11
C GLY A 206 -27.20 3.42 -13.81
N ASN A 207 -26.79 4.48 -13.11
CA ASN A 207 -27.32 4.86 -11.78
C ASN A 207 -28.15 6.16 -11.78
N SER A 208 -28.56 6.65 -12.95
CA SER A 208 -29.32 7.90 -13.12
C SER A 208 -30.56 7.70 -13.99
N GLY A 209 -31.61 7.10 -13.42
CA GLY A 209 -32.94 7.09 -14.03
C GLY A 209 -33.95 6.20 -13.29
N GLY A 210 -34.91 6.83 -12.58
CA GLY A 210 -36.15 6.17 -12.17
C GLY A 210 -36.50 6.29 -10.68
N GLY A 211 -36.90 7.49 -10.24
CA GLY A 211 -37.75 7.62 -9.06
C GLY A 211 -39.17 7.19 -9.41
N ALA A 212 -39.61 6.06 -8.87
CA ALA A 212 -41.02 5.71 -8.74
C ALA A 212 -41.21 4.93 -7.44
N SER A 213 -41.98 5.49 -6.51
CA SER A 213 -42.42 4.85 -5.28
C SER A 213 -43.15 3.53 -5.59
N PRO A 214 -42.88 2.41 -4.88
CA PRO A 214 -43.76 1.26 -4.92
C PRO A 214 -44.68 1.31 -3.69
N SER A 215 -45.90 1.78 -3.90
CA SER A 215 -47.06 1.23 -3.21
C SER A 215 -47.43 -0.08 -3.92
N GLY A 216 -47.37 -1.21 -3.22
CA GLY A 216 -47.87 -2.49 -3.76
C GLY A 216 -46.98 -3.67 -3.41
N SER A 217 -47.57 -4.60 -2.67
CA SER A 217 -47.00 -5.85 -2.18
C SER A 217 -46.63 -6.86 -3.26
N SER A 218 -45.69 -7.73 -2.89
CA SER A 218 -45.44 -9.13 -3.32
C SER A 218 -44.31 -9.43 -4.33
N SER A 219 -43.32 -10.15 -3.80
CA SER A 219 -42.38 -11.12 -4.39
C SER A 219 -41.43 -10.71 -5.52
N GLY A 220 -40.13 -10.71 -5.18
CA GLY A 220 -39.03 -11.03 -6.12
C GLY A 220 -38.15 -9.86 -6.55
N ALA A 221 -37.39 -9.25 -5.63
CA ALA A 221 -36.32 -8.33 -6.01
C ALA A 221 -35.11 -9.11 -6.59
N PRO A 222 -34.49 -8.65 -7.69
CA PRO A 222 -33.23 -9.22 -8.17
C PRO A 222 -32.11 -8.89 -7.17
N VAL A 223 -31.40 -9.92 -6.73
CA VAL A 223 -30.29 -9.83 -5.76
C VAL A 223 -29.13 -9.06 -6.40
N SER A 224 -28.79 -7.88 -5.90
CA SER A 224 -27.53 -7.22 -6.27
C SER A 224 -26.36 -8.06 -5.76
N ALA A 225 -25.34 -8.27 -6.61
CA ALA A 225 -24.20 -9.10 -6.28
C ALA A 225 -23.44 -8.52 -5.06
N ARG A 226 -23.41 -9.27 -3.96
CA ARG A 226 -22.73 -8.88 -2.72
C ARG A 226 -21.21 -8.88 -2.94
N ALA A 227 -20.57 -7.73 -2.74
CA ALA A 227 -19.11 -7.61 -2.85
C ALA A 227 -18.40 -8.37 -1.71
N VAL A 228 -17.34 -9.12 -2.04
CA VAL A 228 -16.54 -9.87 -1.08
C VAL A 228 -15.75 -8.88 -0.20
N PRO A 229 -15.82 -8.98 1.15
CA PRO A 229 -15.00 -8.14 2.03
C PRO A 229 -13.50 -8.38 1.82
N GLU A 230 -12.70 -7.31 1.84
CA GLU A 230 -11.26 -7.34 1.53
C GLU A 230 -10.47 -8.37 2.36
N LEU A 231 -10.73 -8.44 3.67
CA LEU A 231 -10.01 -9.36 4.56
C LEU A 231 -10.53 -10.79 4.49
N LEU A 232 -11.74 -11.05 3.99
CA LEU A 232 -12.40 -12.37 4.05
C LEU A 232 -11.53 -13.49 3.43
N PRO A 233 -10.90 -13.32 2.25
CA PRO A 233 -9.97 -14.31 1.68
C PRO A 233 -8.68 -14.51 2.49
N TYR A 234 -8.36 -13.57 3.39
CA TYR A 234 -7.15 -13.58 4.22
C TYR A 234 -7.42 -14.01 5.67
N LEU A 235 -8.61 -14.53 5.97
CA LEU A 235 -8.98 -15.14 7.26
C LEU A 235 -8.61 -16.63 7.47
N PRO A 236 -7.94 -17.40 6.58
CA PRO A 236 -7.52 -18.76 6.91
C PRO A 236 -6.73 -18.89 8.20
N ASN A 237 -6.83 -20.00 8.92
CA ASN A 237 -6.37 -20.16 10.31
C ASN A 237 -4.96 -19.58 10.60
N ARG A 238 -4.87 -18.71 11.62
CA ARG A 238 -3.62 -18.17 12.19
C ARG A 238 -3.64 -18.23 13.73
N HIS A 239 -4.26 -19.26 14.27
CA HIS A 239 -4.59 -19.39 15.68
C HIS A 239 -3.38 -19.25 16.60
N GLN A 240 -2.22 -19.78 16.23
CA GLN A 240 -1.00 -19.67 17.06
C GLN A 240 -0.57 -18.21 17.24
N GLN A 241 -0.63 -17.40 16.17
CA GLN A 241 -0.31 -15.98 16.22
C GLN A 241 -1.40 -15.19 16.95
N GLU A 242 -2.67 -15.51 16.68
CA GLU A 242 -3.82 -14.87 17.32
C GLU A 242 -3.84 -15.13 18.83
N GLN A 243 -3.54 -16.35 19.29
CA GLN A 243 -3.40 -16.68 20.71
C GLN A 243 -2.23 -15.95 21.35
N ALA A 244 -1.04 -16.03 20.75
CA ALA A 244 0.16 -15.38 21.30
C ALA A 244 -0.04 -13.85 21.43
N MET A 245 -0.66 -13.22 20.43
CA MET A 245 -1.01 -11.80 20.48
C MET A 245 -2.15 -11.51 21.47
N GLY A 246 -3.16 -12.38 21.53
CA GLY A 246 -4.28 -12.27 22.48
C GLY A 246 -3.80 -12.28 23.93
N ASP A 247 -2.95 -13.24 24.29
CA ASP A 247 -2.35 -13.35 25.62
C ASP A 247 -1.50 -12.10 25.96
N ALA A 248 -0.73 -11.60 25.00
CA ALA A 248 0.07 -10.40 25.16
C ALA A 248 -0.80 -9.15 25.39
N LEU A 249 -1.89 -9.04 24.62
CA LEU A 249 -2.83 -7.94 24.71
C LEU A 249 -3.63 -7.97 26.02
N GLN A 250 -4.08 -9.13 26.48
CA GLN A 250 -4.75 -9.29 27.77
C GLN A 250 -3.85 -8.80 28.92
N ARG A 251 -2.57 -9.17 28.92
CA ARG A 251 -1.58 -8.68 29.92
C ARG A 251 -1.33 -7.18 29.82
N LEU A 252 -1.41 -6.59 28.63
CA LEU A 252 -1.32 -5.13 28.47
C LEU A 252 -2.55 -4.44 29.06
N LEU A 253 -3.75 -4.96 28.79
CA LEU A 253 -5.01 -4.37 29.24
C LEU A 253 -5.24 -4.52 30.75
N ALA A 254 -4.77 -5.62 31.35
CA ALA A 254 -4.82 -5.87 32.80
C ALA A 254 -3.99 -4.87 33.63
N GLY A 255 -3.06 -4.15 33.00
CA GLY A 255 -2.29 -3.09 33.68
C GLY A 255 -1.16 -3.60 34.58
N ASP A 256 -0.72 -4.86 34.42
CA ASP A 256 0.29 -5.50 35.28
C ASP A 256 1.63 -4.72 35.38
N ARG A 257 1.95 -3.85 34.40
CA ARG A 257 3.13 -2.96 34.38
C ARG A 257 2.88 -1.72 33.51
N ALA A 258 3.72 -0.69 33.68
CA ALA A 258 3.66 0.58 32.95
C ALA A 258 4.33 0.55 31.54
N GLN A 259 5.02 -0.50 31.12
CA GLN A 259 5.80 -0.43 29.86
C GLN A 259 4.97 -0.69 28.59
N PRO A 260 5.28 -0.05 27.46
CA PRO A 260 4.73 -0.39 26.14
C PRO A 260 4.98 -1.84 25.71
N LEU A 261 4.06 -2.41 24.92
CA LEU A 261 4.18 -3.73 24.32
C LEU A 261 4.89 -3.63 22.96
N VAL A 262 5.98 -4.36 22.77
CA VAL A 262 6.65 -4.47 21.47
C VAL A 262 6.28 -5.80 20.84
N VAL A 263 5.58 -5.78 19.73
CA VAL A 263 5.14 -6.97 18.99
C VAL A 263 5.95 -7.09 17.72
N ILE A 264 6.51 -8.26 17.48
CA ILE A 264 7.24 -8.56 16.25
C ILE A 264 6.45 -9.60 15.48
N LEU A 265 6.01 -9.22 14.28
CA LEU A 265 5.41 -10.12 13.32
C LEU A 265 6.38 -10.40 12.18
N HIS A 266 6.49 -11.66 11.79
CA HIS A 266 7.21 -12.07 10.60
C HIS A 266 6.52 -13.30 9.99
N GLY A 267 6.89 -13.62 8.75
CA GLY A 267 6.33 -14.74 8.03
C GLY A 267 7.25 -15.20 6.92
N GLU A 268 6.98 -16.38 6.36
CA GLU A 268 7.61 -16.83 5.12
C GLU A 268 7.47 -15.75 4.03
N GLU A 269 8.43 -15.74 3.10
CA GLU A 269 8.58 -14.71 2.07
C GLU A 269 7.34 -14.50 1.18
N ASP A 270 6.40 -15.45 1.19
CA ASP A 270 5.20 -15.51 0.36
C ASP A 270 3.90 -15.26 1.15
N GLN A 271 4.01 -14.85 2.41
CA GLN A 271 2.87 -14.49 3.25
C GLN A 271 2.55 -13.00 3.18
N ARG A 272 1.26 -12.66 3.31
CA ARG A 272 0.76 -11.28 3.43
C ARG A 272 0.79 -10.85 4.89
N VAL A 273 1.99 -10.68 5.44
CA VAL A 273 2.22 -10.38 6.86
C VAL A 273 1.59 -9.07 7.29
N GLU A 274 1.52 -8.09 6.40
CA GLU A 274 0.94 -6.77 6.62
C GLU A 274 -0.57 -6.82 6.91
N LEU A 275 -1.30 -7.79 6.32
CA LEU A 275 -2.74 -7.94 6.53
C LEU A 275 -3.09 -8.58 7.88
N PHE A 276 -2.11 -9.23 8.55
CA PHE A 276 -2.37 -9.93 9.81
C PHE A 276 -2.77 -8.96 10.93
N ARG A 277 -2.19 -7.75 10.97
CA ARG A 277 -2.51 -6.73 11.97
C ARG A 277 -3.99 -6.36 11.89
N ASP A 278 -4.44 -5.98 10.69
CA ASP A 278 -5.81 -5.52 10.46
C ASP A 278 -6.81 -6.65 10.68
N ARG A 279 -6.48 -7.86 10.19
CA ARG A 279 -7.20 -9.08 10.54
C ARG A 279 -7.35 -9.27 12.04
N PHE A 280 -6.25 -9.21 12.80
CA PHE A 280 -6.27 -9.49 14.23
C PHE A 280 -7.18 -8.50 14.95
N PHE A 281 -7.03 -7.21 14.67
CA PHE A 281 -7.81 -6.17 15.33
C PHE A 281 -9.29 -6.16 14.90
N GLN A 282 -9.61 -6.43 13.64
CA GLN A 282 -10.99 -6.41 13.14
C GLN A 282 -11.76 -7.72 13.43
N HIS A 283 -11.10 -8.88 13.46
CA HIS A 283 -11.78 -10.18 13.54
C HIS A 283 -11.42 -11.03 14.76
N SER A 284 -10.21 -10.92 15.31
CA SER A 284 -9.75 -11.79 16.39
C SER A 284 -9.98 -11.19 17.79
N THR A 285 -9.89 -9.87 17.94
CA THR A 285 -10.01 -9.19 19.25
C THR A 285 -11.32 -9.48 19.96
N ALA A 286 -12.46 -9.38 19.26
CA ALA A 286 -13.78 -9.59 19.85
C ALA A 286 -13.94 -11.02 20.38
N ALA A 287 -13.47 -12.02 19.64
CA ALA A 287 -13.54 -13.42 20.06
C ALA A 287 -12.60 -13.73 21.24
N LEU A 288 -11.42 -13.10 21.29
CA LEU A 288 -10.40 -13.34 22.31
C LEU A 288 -10.62 -12.55 23.61
N LEU A 289 -11.23 -11.37 23.52
CA LEU A 289 -11.40 -10.45 24.65
C LEU A 289 -12.87 -10.29 25.08
N GLY A 290 -13.80 -10.92 24.36
CA GLY A 290 -15.24 -10.83 24.60
C GLY A 290 -15.89 -9.51 24.16
N GLN A 291 -15.11 -8.56 23.63
CA GLN A 291 -15.60 -7.26 23.15
C GLN A 291 -14.67 -6.69 22.07
N PRO A 292 -15.20 -5.89 21.11
CA PRO A 292 -14.35 -5.17 20.17
C PRO A 292 -13.54 -4.09 20.90
N LEU A 293 -12.31 -3.86 20.44
CA LEU A 293 -11.46 -2.77 20.92
C LEU A 293 -11.51 -1.58 19.98
N LEU A 294 -11.67 -0.38 20.53
CA LEU A 294 -11.37 0.84 19.81
C LEU A 294 -9.86 1.06 19.83
N ILE A 295 -9.24 1.08 18.66
CA ILE A 295 -7.79 1.21 18.51
C ILE A 295 -7.50 2.47 17.72
N ARG A 296 -6.45 3.18 18.11
CA ARG A 296 -5.86 4.23 17.29
C ARG A 296 -4.50 3.74 16.80
N ASP A 297 -4.33 3.61 15.51
CA ASP A 297 -3.05 3.23 14.92
C ASP A 297 -2.40 4.38 14.15
N PHE A 298 -1.07 4.41 14.18
CA PHE A 298 -0.26 5.40 13.50
C PHE A 298 0.93 4.70 12.83
N GLN A 299 1.18 5.05 11.58
CA GLN A 299 2.40 4.61 10.90
C GLN A 299 3.61 5.28 11.55
N LEU A 300 4.58 4.48 11.96
CA LEU A 300 5.89 4.91 12.40
C LEU A 300 6.93 4.37 11.40
N PRO A 301 7.48 5.21 10.51
CA PRO A 301 8.58 4.81 9.65
C PRO A 301 9.73 4.23 10.48
N TRP A 302 10.32 3.13 10.00
CA TRP A 302 11.46 2.51 10.67
C TRP A 302 12.63 3.52 10.74
N PRO A 303 13.32 3.67 11.88
CA PRO A 303 14.26 4.76 12.10
C PRO A 303 15.63 4.54 11.43
N SER A 304 15.66 4.24 10.13
CA SER A 304 16.90 4.00 9.35
C SER A 304 17.80 5.23 9.18
N GLU A 305 17.25 6.44 9.33
CA GLU A 305 17.92 7.71 9.03
C GLU A 305 18.48 8.42 10.28
N LEU A 306 18.51 7.76 11.43
CA LEU A 306 19.00 8.38 12.65
C LEU A 306 20.48 8.76 12.51
N VAL A 307 20.82 9.94 13.01
CA VAL A 307 22.17 10.48 12.94
C VAL A 307 23.07 9.72 13.92
N PRO A 308 24.17 9.10 13.45
CA PRO A 308 25.12 8.44 14.34
C PRO A 308 25.77 9.43 15.30
N GLY A 309 25.93 9.04 16.58
CA GLY A 309 26.60 9.84 17.61
C GLY A 309 25.68 10.70 18.49
N GLU A 310 24.46 10.96 18.04
CA GLU A 310 23.43 11.63 18.83
C GLU A 310 22.64 10.61 19.69
N PRO A 311 22.10 11.00 20.87
CA PRO A 311 21.35 10.09 21.74
C PRO A 311 20.14 9.47 21.02
N PHE A 312 20.18 8.14 20.83
CA PHE A 312 19.12 7.40 20.12
C PHE A 312 17.72 7.70 20.65
N ALA A 313 17.57 7.71 21.99
CA ALA A 313 16.28 7.93 22.64
C ALA A 313 15.64 9.27 22.30
N GLU A 314 16.43 10.35 22.26
CA GLU A 314 15.91 11.69 21.96
C GLU A 314 15.48 11.81 20.51
N GLN A 315 16.30 11.29 19.58
CA GLN A 315 15.97 11.31 18.17
C GLN A 315 14.73 10.44 17.87
N PHE A 316 14.67 9.25 18.46
CA PHE A 316 13.54 8.34 18.24
C PHE A 316 12.25 8.90 18.84
N LEU A 317 12.29 9.48 20.04
CA LEU A 317 11.14 10.18 20.63
C LEU A 317 10.69 11.37 19.77
N GLY A 318 11.64 12.14 19.24
CA GLY A 318 11.35 13.24 18.32
C GLY A 318 10.65 12.77 17.05
N LYS A 319 11.06 11.64 16.47
CA LYS A 319 10.37 11.01 15.33
C LYS A 319 8.95 10.57 15.68
N ILE A 320 8.74 9.96 16.84
CA ILE A 320 7.40 9.59 17.32
C ILE A 320 6.52 10.84 17.43
N CYS A 321 7.00 11.91 18.07
CA CYS A 321 6.25 13.15 18.21
C CYS A 321 5.94 13.80 16.85
N HIS A 322 6.90 13.80 15.93
CA HIS A 322 6.70 14.31 14.57
C HIS A 322 5.58 13.56 13.83
N HIS A 323 5.56 12.23 13.89
CA HIS A 323 4.56 11.46 13.16
C HIS A 323 3.17 11.47 13.81
N LEU A 324 3.09 11.59 15.12
CA LEU A 324 1.80 11.61 15.83
C LEU A 324 1.20 13.01 15.93
N LEU A 325 2.04 14.04 16.01
CA LEU A 325 1.62 15.41 16.37
C LEU A 325 2.09 16.49 15.38
N SER A 326 2.83 16.10 14.34
CA SER A 326 3.49 17.02 13.40
C SER A 326 4.48 17.99 14.06
N ASP A 327 4.95 17.67 15.27
CA ASP A 327 5.88 18.49 16.05
C ASP A 327 6.84 17.60 16.85
N SER A 328 8.13 17.63 16.50
CA SER A 328 9.16 16.79 17.11
C SER A 328 9.48 17.12 18.57
N ARG A 329 9.03 18.28 19.09
CA ARG A 329 9.31 18.74 20.46
C ARG A 329 8.13 18.54 21.41
N ALA A 330 6.99 18.10 20.90
CA ALA A 330 5.71 18.03 21.62
C ALA A 330 5.58 16.84 22.60
N LYS A 331 6.57 16.62 23.47
CA LYS A 331 6.61 15.50 24.42
C LYS A 331 5.43 15.51 25.40
N ASP A 332 5.07 16.67 25.94
CA ASP A 332 3.95 16.79 26.89
C ASP A 332 2.61 16.51 26.22
N ARG A 333 2.45 16.92 24.95
CA ARG A 333 1.25 16.64 24.14
C ARG A 333 1.16 15.16 23.78
N LEU A 334 2.29 14.48 23.57
CA LEU A 334 2.31 13.03 23.36
C LEU A 334 1.76 12.31 24.60
N GLN A 335 2.20 12.69 25.80
CA GLN A 335 1.68 12.11 27.04
C GLN A 335 0.17 12.37 27.22
N ALA A 336 -0.30 13.59 26.91
CA ALA A 336 -1.71 13.91 26.94
C ALA A 336 -2.51 13.03 25.94
N LEU A 337 -2.05 12.92 24.69
CA LEU A 337 -2.69 12.08 23.67
C LEU A 337 -2.81 10.62 24.11
N LEU A 338 -1.73 10.05 24.67
CA LEU A 338 -1.70 8.68 25.15
C LEU A 338 -2.56 8.46 26.40
N ARG A 339 -2.77 9.50 27.23
CA ARG A 339 -3.64 9.46 28.40
C ARG A 339 -5.11 9.54 28.03
N ASP A 340 -5.44 10.42 27.09
CA ASP A 340 -6.83 10.73 26.71
C ASP A 340 -7.41 9.70 25.73
N THR A 341 -6.59 8.79 25.23
CA THR A 341 -7.04 7.70 24.35
C THR A 341 -7.53 6.51 25.20
N PRO A 342 -8.84 6.14 25.14
CA PRO A 342 -9.41 5.12 26.03
C PRO A 342 -8.97 3.68 25.72
N GLY A 343 -8.47 3.44 24.50
CA GLY A 343 -8.01 2.14 24.03
C GLY A 343 -6.51 2.08 23.73
N PRO A 344 -6.00 0.93 23.27
CA PRO A 344 -4.62 0.81 22.88
C PRO A 344 -4.25 1.74 21.72
N VAL A 345 -3.08 2.36 21.81
CA VAL A 345 -2.45 3.10 20.70
C VAL A 345 -1.45 2.16 20.04
N VAL A 346 -1.54 1.98 18.73
CA VAL A 346 -0.68 1.09 17.95
C VAL A 346 0.22 1.91 17.04
N LEU A 347 1.53 1.91 17.32
CA LEU A 347 2.53 2.40 16.38
C LEU A 347 2.95 1.24 15.51
N TRP A 348 2.91 1.37 14.19
CA TRP A 348 3.29 0.26 13.32
C TRP A 348 4.43 0.63 12.37
N SER A 349 5.42 -0.26 12.31
CA SER A 349 6.65 -0.10 11.54
C SER A 349 6.86 -1.30 10.62
N SER A 350 7.35 -1.04 9.41
CA SER A 350 7.77 -2.08 8.47
C SER A 350 9.29 -2.11 8.36
N LEU A 351 9.88 -3.28 8.59
CA LEU A 351 11.32 -3.52 8.53
C LEU A 351 11.62 -4.52 7.41
N TYR A 352 12.32 -4.08 6.36
CA TYR A 352 12.68 -4.94 5.25
C TYR A 352 14.04 -5.63 5.46
N THR A 353 14.25 -6.80 4.87
CA THR A 353 15.55 -7.50 4.94
C THR A 353 16.73 -6.63 4.50
N ASP A 354 16.54 -5.73 3.52
CA ASP A 354 17.61 -4.85 3.03
C ASP A 354 18.02 -3.80 4.07
N ASP A 355 17.06 -3.25 4.83
CA ASP A 355 17.32 -2.34 5.94
C ASP A 355 18.04 -3.04 7.08
N TRP A 356 17.73 -4.33 7.28
CA TRP A 356 18.40 -5.13 8.30
C TRP A 356 19.91 -5.25 8.05
N GLY A 357 20.33 -5.34 6.78
CA GLY A 357 21.71 -5.58 6.39
C GLY A 357 22.68 -4.43 6.68
N ARG A 358 22.18 -3.20 6.89
CA ARG A 358 23.02 -2.01 7.11
C ARG A 358 23.23 -1.70 8.60
N GLN A 359 22.15 -1.68 9.39
CA GLN A 359 22.19 -1.35 10.82
C GLN A 359 21.17 -2.15 11.65
N GLY A 360 20.49 -3.13 11.03
CA GLY A 360 19.27 -3.77 11.52
C GLY A 360 19.32 -4.29 12.95
N ALA A 361 20.23 -5.22 13.23
CA ALA A 361 20.25 -5.90 14.53
C ALA A 361 20.49 -4.92 15.70
N GLN A 362 21.50 -4.05 15.57
CA GLN A 362 21.84 -3.07 16.60
C GLN A 362 20.73 -2.02 16.77
N LEU A 363 20.22 -1.48 15.66
CA LEU A 363 19.11 -0.51 15.68
C LEU A 363 17.85 -1.12 16.28
N PHE A 364 17.56 -2.38 15.95
CA PHE A 364 16.43 -3.11 16.49
C PHE A 364 16.54 -3.31 18.00
N GLU A 365 17.73 -3.68 18.50
CA GLU A 365 18.00 -3.76 19.94
C GLU A 365 17.82 -2.40 20.62
N GLN A 366 18.27 -1.30 19.99
CA GLN A 366 18.07 0.06 20.50
C GLN A 366 16.57 0.44 20.57
N VAL A 367 15.79 0.13 19.54
CA VAL A 367 14.33 0.33 19.54
C VAL A 367 13.68 -0.47 20.67
N CYS A 368 14.03 -1.76 20.82
CA CYS A 368 13.48 -2.60 21.88
C CYS A 368 13.84 -2.07 23.27
N ARG A 369 15.09 -1.63 23.46
CA ARG A 369 15.57 -1.05 24.71
C ARG A 369 14.86 0.26 25.06
N PHE A 370 14.67 1.14 24.07
CA PHE A 370 13.95 2.40 24.27
C PHE A 370 12.56 2.17 24.88
N TRP A 371 11.79 1.21 24.35
CA TRP A 371 10.46 0.93 24.87
C TRP A 371 10.46 0.33 26.28
N GLN A 372 11.58 -0.27 26.71
CA GLN A 372 11.73 -0.82 28.06
C GLN A 372 12.16 0.25 29.08
N GLU A 373 13.00 1.20 28.67
CA GLU A 373 13.67 2.13 29.60
C GLU A 373 13.03 3.53 29.63
N HIS A 374 12.28 3.94 28.60
CA HIS A 374 11.90 5.34 28.45
C HIS A 374 10.61 5.73 29.19
N GLU A 375 10.72 6.62 30.18
CA GLU A 375 9.61 7.03 31.07
C GLU A 375 8.48 7.79 30.37
N ALA A 376 8.78 8.59 29.33
CA ALA A 376 7.77 9.44 28.67
C ALA A 376 6.61 8.66 28.02
N VAL A 377 6.76 7.36 27.82
CA VAL A 377 5.77 6.46 27.23
C VAL A 377 5.30 5.38 28.22
N ALA A 378 5.77 5.46 29.47
CA ALA A 378 5.37 4.58 30.54
C ALA A 378 3.97 4.92 31.07
N GLY A 379 3.22 3.91 31.48
CA GLY A 379 1.87 3.96 32.02
C GLY A 379 0.77 3.81 30.96
N HIS A 380 1.14 3.85 29.68
CA HIS A 380 0.17 3.89 28.58
C HIS A 380 -0.04 2.52 27.92
N ARG A 381 -1.25 2.30 27.41
CA ARG A 381 -1.61 1.11 26.61
C ARG A 381 -1.05 1.24 25.19
N LEU A 382 0.27 1.30 25.08
CA LEU A 382 0.96 1.51 23.82
C LEU A 382 1.48 0.18 23.28
N ILE A 383 1.32 -0.03 21.98
CA ILE A 383 1.81 -1.19 21.24
C ILE A 383 2.71 -0.69 20.12
N HIS A 384 3.97 -1.09 20.08
CA HIS A 384 4.81 -0.93 18.89
C HIS A 384 4.81 -2.23 18.09
N TRP A 385 4.10 -2.24 16.98
CA TRP A 385 3.96 -3.36 16.06
C TRP A 385 5.02 -3.29 14.96
N ILE A 386 5.98 -4.20 14.96
CA ILE A 386 7.06 -4.26 13.99
C ILE A 386 6.81 -5.45 13.06
N THR A 387 6.55 -5.17 11.78
CA THR A 387 6.39 -6.19 10.74
C THR A 387 7.71 -6.35 9.98
N ILE A 388 8.24 -7.57 9.95
CA ILE A 388 9.45 -7.91 9.20
C ILE A 388 9.06 -8.49 7.85
N ASN A 389 9.45 -7.79 6.78
CA ASN A 389 9.19 -8.17 5.40
C ASN A 389 10.43 -8.81 4.78
N TYR A 390 10.39 -10.14 4.63
CA TYR A 390 11.51 -10.86 4.04
C TYR A 390 11.59 -10.65 2.53
N LEU A 391 12.82 -10.46 2.04
CA LEU A 391 13.07 -10.42 0.60
C LEU A 391 12.71 -11.75 -0.07
N LYS A 392 11.74 -11.68 -0.98
CA LYS A 392 11.46 -12.76 -1.92
C LYS A 392 12.71 -13.03 -2.77
N PRO A 393 13.18 -14.29 -2.90
CA PRO A 393 14.16 -14.62 -3.93
C PRO A 393 13.52 -14.34 -5.29
N PRO A 394 14.24 -13.73 -6.25
CA PRO A 394 13.67 -13.42 -7.55
C PRO A 394 13.10 -14.69 -8.21
N ALA A 395 11.93 -14.58 -8.82
CA ALA A 395 11.33 -15.70 -9.55
C ALA A 395 12.18 -16.00 -10.80
N TYR A 396 12.99 -17.06 -10.74
CA TYR A 396 13.79 -17.46 -11.90
C TYR A 396 12.91 -18.22 -12.89
N ARG A 397 12.39 -17.50 -13.89
CA ARG A 397 11.54 -18.06 -14.94
C ARG A 397 12.34 -18.23 -16.24
N LEU A 398 12.97 -19.38 -16.42
CA LEU A 398 13.49 -19.83 -17.73
C LEU A 398 12.89 -21.20 -18.05
N ARG A 399 12.28 -21.31 -19.25
CA ARG A 399 11.62 -22.53 -19.78
C ARG A 399 12.60 -23.66 -20.16
N LEU A 400 13.89 -23.41 -20.18
CA LEU A 400 14.93 -24.40 -20.54
C LEU A 400 15.55 -24.99 -19.26
N ALA A 401 14.90 -26.02 -18.71
CA ALA A 401 15.34 -26.69 -17.49
C ALA A 401 16.74 -27.33 -17.61
N ALA A 402 17.13 -27.78 -18.82
CA ALA A 402 18.27 -28.68 -19.02
C ALA A 402 19.65 -28.00 -19.17
N LEU A 403 19.76 -26.71 -19.47
CA LEU A 403 21.06 -26.04 -19.75
C LEU A 403 21.24 -24.71 -18.99
N ARG A 404 20.36 -24.48 -18.00
CA ARG A 404 20.27 -23.25 -17.20
C ARG A 404 21.61 -22.79 -16.59
N TRP A 405 22.50 -23.72 -16.19
CA TRP A 405 23.78 -23.38 -15.58
C TRP A 405 24.83 -22.80 -16.52
N LEU A 406 24.63 -22.87 -17.84
CA LEU A 406 25.55 -22.29 -18.81
C LEU A 406 25.34 -20.78 -19.00
N LEU A 407 24.22 -20.23 -18.52
CA LEU A 407 23.91 -18.81 -18.65
C LEU A 407 24.53 -18.00 -17.49
N PRO A 408 25.30 -16.92 -17.77
CA PRO A 408 25.86 -16.05 -16.72
C PRO A 408 24.81 -15.51 -15.74
N GLY A 409 23.58 -15.27 -16.23
CA GLY A 409 22.45 -14.84 -15.42
C GLY A 409 22.01 -15.85 -14.36
N TYR A 410 22.22 -17.17 -14.57
CA TYR A 410 21.88 -18.20 -13.59
C TYR A 410 22.80 -18.16 -12.37
N TRP A 411 24.11 -17.99 -12.56
CA TRP A 411 25.05 -17.92 -11.45
C TRP A 411 24.85 -16.64 -10.64
N ARG A 412 24.59 -15.51 -11.31
CA ARG A 412 24.20 -14.25 -10.66
C ARG A 412 22.89 -14.41 -9.88
N TYR A 413 21.90 -15.09 -10.46
CA TYR A 413 20.65 -15.44 -9.78
C TYR A 413 20.90 -16.31 -8.54
N ARG A 414 21.67 -17.39 -8.65
CA ARG A 414 21.98 -18.27 -7.51
C ARG A 414 22.73 -17.54 -6.42
N ALA A 415 23.70 -16.70 -6.78
CA ALA A 415 24.44 -15.87 -5.82
C ALA A 415 23.50 -14.90 -5.09
N SER A 416 22.64 -14.19 -5.83
CA SER A 416 21.63 -13.28 -5.26
C SER A 416 20.64 -14.02 -4.35
N ARG A 417 20.11 -15.17 -4.79
CA ARG A 417 19.22 -16.03 -4.00
C ARG A 417 19.89 -16.51 -2.71
N ARG A 418 21.15 -16.96 -2.78
CA ARG A 418 21.94 -17.37 -1.61
C ARG A 418 22.17 -16.20 -0.65
N ARG A 419 22.51 -15.02 -1.16
CA ARG A 419 22.72 -13.81 -0.35
C ARG A 419 21.44 -13.43 0.40
N ARG A 420 20.30 -13.35 -0.29
CA ARG A 420 18.99 -13.01 0.31
C ARG A 420 18.56 -14.03 1.37
N ARG A 421 18.68 -15.33 1.07
CA ARG A 421 18.41 -16.41 2.06
C ARG A 421 19.25 -16.25 3.32
N ARG A 422 20.56 -16.05 3.17
CA ARG A 422 21.46 -15.82 4.32
C ARG A 422 21.05 -14.60 5.16
N LEU A 423 20.55 -13.53 4.54
CA LEU A 423 20.05 -12.37 5.27
C LEU A 423 18.75 -12.69 6.02
N ASN A 424 17.77 -13.33 5.37
CA ASN A 424 16.54 -13.76 6.03
C ASN A 424 16.83 -14.72 7.19
N ASP A 425 17.74 -15.69 6.99
CA ASP A 425 18.15 -16.66 8.03
C ASP A 425 18.82 -15.97 9.22
N ARG A 426 19.61 -14.92 8.98
CA ARG A 426 20.19 -14.10 10.07
C ARG A 426 19.12 -13.43 10.91
N ILE A 427 18.10 -12.87 10.28
CA ILE A 427 16.97 -12.25 10.99
C ILE A 427 16.22 -13.31 11.78
N ARG A 428 15.84 -14.44 11.14
CA ARG A 428 15.17 -15.57 11.82
C ARG A 428 15.95 -16.04 13.04
N ASN A 429 17.27 -16.16 12.94
CA ASN A 429 18.12 -16.57 14.07
C ASN A 429 18.15 -15.52 15.18
N ALA A 430 18.22 -14.23 14.84
CA ALA A 430 18.14 -13.14 15.83
C ALA A 430 16.78 -13.16 16.56
N LEU A 431 15.67 -13.32 15.83
CA LEU A 431 14.33 -13.42 16.41
C LEU A 431 14.18 -14.66 17.30
N LYS A 432 14.73 -15.82 16.88
CA LYS A 432 14.74 -17.03 17.71
C LYS A 432 15.50 -16.83 19.01
N ALA A 433 16.66 -16.17 18.97
CA ALA A 433 17.41 -15.85 20.17
C ALA A 433 16.61 -14.94 21.11
N MET A 434 15.91 -13.93 20.56
CA MET A 434 15.04 -13.04 21.35
C MET A 434 13.83 -13.76 21.94
N HIS A 435 13.23 -14.70 21.22
CA HIS A 435 12.11 -15.50 21.71
C HIS A 435 12.51 -16.45 22.86
N GLN A 436 13.74 -16.96 22.84
CA GLN A 436 14.27 -17.90 23.83
C GLN A 436 14.79 -17.26 25.12
N VAL A 437 15.03 -15.95 25.11
CA VAL A 437 15.42 -15.22 26.32
C VAL A 437 14.12 -14.69 26.93
N PRO A 438 13.58 -15.31 28.00
CA PRO A 438 12.59 -14.64 28.82
C PRO A 438 13.37 -13.58 29.59
N ALA A 439 13.63 -12.43 28.97
CA ALA A 439 14.18 -11.32 29.71
C ALA A 439 13.11 -11.01 30.75
N ALA A 440 13.42 -11.32 32.01
CA ALA A 440 12.49 -11.15 33.11
C ALA A 440 12.00 -9.69 33.11
N GLY A 441 10.79 -9.46 32.59
CA GLY A 441 10.19 -8.14 32.44
C GLY A 441 10.16 -7.52 31.03
N SER A 442 10.64 -8.17 29.96
CA SER A 442 10.49 -7.62 28.60
C SER A 442 9.06 -7.83 28.08
N ARG A 443 8.39 -6.74 27.69
CA ARG A 443 7.13 -6.79 26.91
C ARG A 443 7.39 -6.99 25.41
N LEU A 444 8.42 -7.76 25.08
CA LEU A 444 8.76 -8.11 23.71
C LEU A 444 8.07 -9.43 23.38
N VAL A 445 7.22 -9.43 22.35
CA VAL A 445 6.53 -10.63 21.89
C VAL A 445 6.89 -10.87 20.43
N VAL A 446 7.68 -11.92 20.21
CA VAL A 446 7.90 -12.45 18.85
C VAL A 446 6.77 -13.43 18.56
N LEU A 447 5.87 -13.06 17.65
CA LEU A 447 4.80 -13.95 17.22
C LEU A 447 5.36 -15.11 16.39
N PRO A 448 4.76 -16.31 16.45
CA PRO A 448 5.17 -17.44 15.64
C PRO A 448 5.20 -17.08 14.14
N GLU A 449 6.25 -17.52 13.44
CA GLU A 449 6.42 -17.26 12.00
C GLU A 449 5.15 -17.65 11.24
N LEU A 450 4.59 -16.70 10.49
CA LEU A 450 3.48 -16.99 9.59
C LEU A 450 3.97 -17.96 8.51
N GLN A 451 3.45 -19.18 8.53
CA GLN A 451 3.74 -20.20 7.53
C GLN A 451 2.66 -20.25 6.45
N SER A 452 2.96 -20.92 5.35
CA SER A 452 2.00 -21.28 4.32
C SER A 452 0.74 -21.93 4.90
N VAL A 453 -0.42 -21.45 4.45
CA VAL A 453 -1.73 -21.97 4.89
C VAL A 453 -1.90 -23.41 4.41
N ARG A 454 -2.12 -24.33 5.35
CA ARG A 454 -2.34 -25.75 5.03
C ARG A 454 -3.74 -25.93 4.45
N ARG A 455 -3.91 -27.00 3.67
CA ARG A 455 -5.22 -27.38 3.15
C ARG A 455 -6.29 -27.49 4.25
N SER A 456 -5.96 -28.09 5.39
CA SER A 456 -6.87 -28.23 6.53
C SER A 456 -7.33 -26.87 7.08
N ASP A 457 -6.44 -25.88 7.08
CA ASP A 457 -6.73 -24.52 7.55
C ASP A 457 -7.64 -23.77 6.57
N ALA A 458 -7.40 -23.94 5.26
CA ALA A 458 -8.28 -23.40 4.22
C ALA A 458 -9.67 -24.07 4.22
N GLU A 459 -9.75 -25.39 4.44
CA GLU A 459 -11.03 -26.10 4.60
C GLU A 459 -11.79 -25.63 5.86
N THR A 460 -11.08 -25.39 6.96
CA THR A 460 -11.67 -24.84 8.19
C THR A 460 -12.21 -23.43 7.97
N TRP A 461 -11.50 -22.61 7.20
CA TRP A 461 -11.95 -21.27 6.83
C TRP A 461 -13.28 -21.26 6.07
N VAL A 462 -13.52 -22.22 5.16
CA VAL A 462 -14.82 -22.33 4.47
C VAL A 462 -15.98 -22.45 5.46
N ARG A 463 -15.74 -23.09 6.61
CA ARG A 463 -16.73 -23.33 7.67
C ARG A 463 -16.76 -22.22 8.72
N SER A 464 -15.90 -21.22 8.59
CA SER A 464 -15.81 -20.11 9.55
C SER A 464 -17.06 -19.23 9.50
N GLN A 465 -17.39 -18.63 10.64
CA GLN A 465 -18.55 -17.73 10.76
C GLN A 465 -18.56 -16.59 9.72
N PRO A 466 -17.45 -15.87 9.46
CA PRO A 466 -17.43 -14.80 8.44
C PRO A 466 -17.82 -15.29 7.04
N VAL A 467 -17.38 -16.49 6.65
CA VAL A 467 -17.72 -17.08 5.34
C VAL A 467 -19.19 -17.50 5.31
N ARG A 468 -19.68 -18.13 6.38
CA ARG A 468 -21.08 -18.55 6.49
C ARG A 468 -22.04 -17.37 6.47
N GLU A 469 -21.72 -16.28 7.17
CA GLU A 469 -22.47 -15.02 7.16
C GLU A 469 -22.43 -14.33 5.80
N PHE A 470 -21.28 -14.37 5.13
CA PHE A 470 -21.12 -13.81 3.78
C PHE A 470 -21.96 -14.56 2.75
N LEU A 471 -21.87 -15.89 2.75
CA LEU A 471 -22.56 -16.76 1.80
C LEU A 471 -24.00 -17.11 2.21
N ARG A 472 -24.43 -16.71 3.42
CA ARG A 472 -25.73 -17.10 4.01
C ARG A 472 -25.96 -18.62 3.96
N ASP A 473 -24.90 -19.36 4.32
CA ASP A 473 -24.83 -20.83 4.25
C ASP A 473 -25.01 -21.45 2.83
N GLN A 474 -25.01 -20.65 1.77
CA GLN A 474 -25.13 -21.13 0.39
C GLN A 474 -23.77 -21.48 -0.23
N GLY A 475 -23.75 -22.46 -1.13
CA GLY A 475 -22.55 -22.80 -1.92
C GLY A 475 -21.31 -23.27 -1.14
N LEU A 476 -21.42 -23.49 0.18
CA LEU A 476 -20.30 -23.92 1.04
C LEU A 476 -19.63 -25.20 0.54
N ARG A 477 -20.41 -26.20 0.10
CA ARG A 477 -19.87 -27.45 -0.46
C ARG A 477 -19.04 -27.22 -1.72
N ARG A 478 -19.54 -26.37 -2.62
CA ARG A 478 -18.84 -26.00 -3.86
C ARG A 478 -17.52 -25.31 -3.55
N LEU A 479 -17.52 -24.37 -2.61
CA LEU A 479 -16.32 -23.67 -2.18
C LEU A 479 -15.32 -24.65 -1.54
N GLU A 480 -15.78 -25.56 -0.69
CA GLU A 480 -14.93 -26.60 -0.10
C GLU A 480 -14.29 -27.50 -1.17
N ASP A 481 -15.06 -27.95 -2.17
CA ASP A 481 -14.56 -28.76 -3.29
C ASP A 481 -13.56 -28.00 -4.16
N ALA A 482 -13.77 -26.69 -4.37
CA ALA A 482 -12.85 -25.82 -5.09
C ALA A 482 -11.52 -25.72 -4.35
N VAL A 483 -11.54 -25.46 -3.04
CA VAL A 483 -10.34 -25.44 -2.18
C VAL A 483 -9.60 -26.78 -2.24
N ARG A 484 -10.30 -27.91 -2.08
CA ARG A 484 -9.72 -29.25 -2.19
C ARG A 484 -9.04 -29.48 -3.54
N SER A 485 -9.65 -29.00 -4.62
CA SER A 485 -9.15 -29.17 -5.98
C SER A 485 -7.95 -28.27 -6.27
N TYR A 486 -7.94 -27.06 -5.72
CA TYR A 486 -6.80 -26.13 -5.83
C TYR A 486 -5.54 -26.69 -5.17
N TYR A 487 -5.65 -27.16 -3.92
CA TYR A 487 -4.51 -27.78 -3.22
C TYR A 487 -4.03 -29.09 -3.89
N ARG A 488 -4.95 -29.90 -4.44
CA ARG A 488 -4.57 -31.10 -5.21
C ARG A 488 -3.77 -30.75 -6.47
N ARG A 489 -4.17 -29.71 -7.21
CA ARG A 489 -3.44 -29.23 -8.39
C ARG A 489 -2.07 -28.69 -8.02
N ALA A 490 -1.98 -27.85 -6.98
CA ALA A 490 -0.71 -27.32 -6.50
C ALA A 490 0.28 -28.45 -6.12
N ALA A 491 -0.21 -29.48 -5.42
CA ALA A 491 0.60 -30.66 -5.09
C ALA A 491 1.07 -31.44 -6.34
N ALA A 492 0.20 -31.61 -7.34
CA ALA A 492 0.55 -32.27 -8.60
C ALA A 492 1.59 -31.48 -9.42
N GLU A 493 1.61 -30.15 -9.28
CA GLU A 493 2.61 -29.25 -9.88
C GLU A 493 3.92 -29.19 -9.08
N GLY A 494 4.02 -29.92 -7.97
CA GLY A 494 5.21 -29.96 -7.12
C GLY A 494 5.43 -28.68 -6.30
N LEU A 495 4.37 -27.90 -6.06
CA LEU A 495 4.43 -26.74 -5.18
C LEU A 495 4.39 -27.23 -3.72
N GLU A 496 5.52 -27.06 -3.01
CA GLU A 496 5.60 -27.35 -1.57
C GLU A 496 4.77 -26.36 -0.73
N HIS A 497 4.63 -25.13 -1.22
CA HIS A 497 4.02 -24.00 -0.53
C HIS A 497 3.17 -23.17 -1.50
N ILE A 498 2.01 -22.71 -1.04
CA ILE A 498 1.12 -21.83 -1.80
C ILE A 498 1.28 -20.41 -1.24
N PRO A 499 1.77 -19.44 -2.05
CA PRO A 499 1.81 -18.05 -1.65
C PRO A 499 0.45 -17.55 -1.19
N MET A 500 0.40 -16.83 -0.06
CA MET A 500 -0.86 -16.34 0.51
C MET A 500 -1.59 -15.38 -0.45
N GLU A 501 -0.84 -14.65 -1.28
CA GLU A 501 -1.38 -13.80 -2.34
C GLU A 501 -2.16 -14.61 -3.39
N GLN A 502 -1.62 -15.75 -3.82
CA GLN A 502 -2.26 -16.63 -4.79
C GLN A 502 -3.48 -17.32 -4.19
N LEU A 503 -3.37 -17.78 -2.94
CA LEU A 503 -4.48 -18.36 -2.21
C LEU A 503 -5.60 -17.32 -2.02
N GLY A 504 -5.28 -16.11 -1.58
CA GLY A 504 -6.25 -15.02 -1.38
C GLY A 504 -7.00 -14.67 -2.66
N ALA A 505 -6.28 -14.48 -3.78
CA ALA A 505 -6.91 -14.20 -5.07
C ALA A 505 -7.82 -15.35 -5.55
N PHE A 506 -7.38 -16.60 -5.34
CA PHE A 506 -8.21 -17.78 -5.63
C PHE A 506 -9.47 -17.79 -4.76
N LEU A 507 -9.34 -17.63 -3.45
CA LEU A 507 -10.49 -17.63 -2.52
C LEU A 507 -11.47 -16.50 -2.81
N GLN A 508 -10.98 -15.31 -3.13
CA GLN A 508 -11.80 -14.18 -3.56
C GLN A 508 -12.61 -14.53 -4.81
N THR A 509 -11.94 -15.07 -5.83
CA THR A 509 -12.58 -15.46 -7.09
C THR A 509 -13.67 -16.51 -6.87
N GLU A 510 -13.42 -17.50 -6.03
CA GLU A 510 -14.41 -18.54 -5.72
C GLU A 510 -15.61 -17.99 -4.93
N LEU A 511 -15.37 -17.09 -3.97
CA LEU A 511 -16.45 -16.41 -3.24
C LEU A 511 -17.34 -15.60 -4.19
N GLU A 512 -16.75 -14.85 -5.11
CA GLU A 512 -17.49 -14.10 -6.14
C GLU A 512 -18.29 -15.02 -7.06
N GLN A 513 -17.75 -16.21 -7.41
CA GLN A 513 -18.46 -17.18 -8.25
C GLN A 513 -19.64 -17.85 -7.54
N VAL A 514 -19.58 -18.01 -6.22
CA VAL A 514 -20.68 -18.58 -5.43
C VAL A 514 -21.83 -17.59 -5.30
N VAL A 515 -21.53 -16.29 -5.19
CA VAL A 515 -22.54 -15.23 -5.02
C VAL A 515 -23.13 -14.75 -6.36
N LYS A 516 -22.49 -15.07 -7.49
CA LYS A 516 -23.06 -14.79 -8.81
C LYS A 516 -24.35 -15.60 -9.01
N PRO A 517 -25.44 -14.95 -9.49
CA PRO A 517 -26.75 -15.57 -9.67
C PRO A 517 -26.75 -16.70 -10.70
#